data_AF-A0A848TH55-F1
#
_entry.id   AF-A0A848TH55-F1
#
_cell.length_a   1.000
_cell.length_b   1.000
_cell.length_c   1.000
_cell.angle_alpha   90.00
_cell.angle_beta   90.00
_cell.angle_gamma   90.00
#
_symmetry.space_group_name_H-M   'P 1'
#
loop_
_entity.id
_entity.type
_entity.pdbx_description
1 polymer ?
#
loop_
_entity_poly.entity_id
_entity_poly.type
_entity_poly.pdbx_seq_one_letter_code
_entity_poly.pdbx_strand_id
1 'polypeptide(L)'
;MSDTPVLFPRNRDAHPPALTPDYRSTTYRAPTQPLLAMPSTPTEETGPVFGHDLIGPLDHDLIRNYARDGDLAIGERIRVHGRVTDETGRPVAHSLVEIWQANAGGRYRHVNDGYFAPLDLNFGGCGRALTDEAGRFDFMTIRPGAYPWPNGGNDWRPMHIHFSLFGPSFGQRLIT
;
A
#
# COMPACT_ATOMS: atom_id res chain seq x y z
N MET A 1 -1.93 -36.42 -5.31
CA MET A 1 -2.23 -35.04 -4.92
C MET A 1 -0.91 -34.47 -4.39
N SER A 2 -0.42 -33.38 -4.97
CA SER A 2 0.89 -32.83 -4.59
C SER A 2 0.80 -32.28 -3.17
N ASP A 3 1.63 -32.80 -2.26
CA ASP A 3 1.71 -32.45 -0.83
C ASP A 3 2.33 -31.07 -0.57
N THR A 4 2.42 -30.22 -1.61
CA THR A 4 2.96 -28.87 -1.49
C THR A 4 1.82 -27.93 -1.11
N PRO A 5 1.89 -27.25 0.04
CA PRO A 5 0.85 -26.30 0.42
C PRO A 5 0.79 -25.16 -0.62
N VAL A 6 -0.44 -24.76 -0.98
CA VAL A 6 -0.70 -23.67 -1.93
C VAL A 6 -0.16 -22.34 -1.40
N LEU A 7 -0.12 -22.18 -0.08
CA LEU A 7 0.39 -21.01 0.63
C LEU A 7 1.41 -21.42 1.69
N PHE A 8 2.52 -20.69 1.78
CA PHE A 8 3.47 -20.85 2.87
C PHE A 8 2.90 -20.22 4.16
N PRO A 9 3.03 -20.89 5.33
CA PRO A 9 2.69 -20.28 6.60
C PRO A 9 3.49 -18.99 6.83
N ARG A 10 2.80 -17.91 7.19
CA ARG A 10 3.43 -16.61 7.45
C ARG A 10 4.40 -16.70 8.62
N ASN A 11 5.68 -16.39 8.38
CA ASN A 11 6.67 -16.24 9.44
C ASN A 11 6.39 -14.95 10.22
N ARG A 12 5.71 -15.04 11.36
CA ARG A 12 5.30 -13.87 12.15
C ARG A 12 6.45 -13.10 12.78
N ASP A 13 7.61 -13.73 12.96
CA ASP A 13 8.81 -13.06 13.50
C ASP A 13 9.41 -12.08 12.48
N ALA A 14 9.08 -12.24 11.18
CA ALA A 14 9.44 -11.29 10.13
C ALA A 14 8.48 -10.09 10.04
N HIS A 15 7.43 -10.03 10.86
CA HIS A 15 6.43 -8.98 10.88
C HIS A 15 6.42 -8.24 12.23
N PRO A 16 5.92 -7.00 12.29
CA PRO A 16 5.74 -6.32 13.57
C PRO A 16 4.75 -7.09 14.45
N PRO A 17 5.00 -7.21 15.76
CA PRO A 17 4.03 -7.78 16.67
C PRO A 17 2.80 -6.87 16.76
N ALA A 18 1.62 -7.47 16.98
CA ALA A 18 0.36 -6.73 17.03
C ALA A 18 0.36 -5.66 18.14
N LEU A 19 1.00 -5.95 19.27
CA LEU A 19 1.26 -4.98 20.35
C LEU A 19 2.68 -4.44 20.22
N THR A 20 2.79 -3.15 19.90
CA THR A 20 4.05 -2.40 19.85
C THR A 20 3.86 -1.11 20.66
N PRO A 21 4.13 -1.12 21.99
CA PRO A 21 3.70 -0.05 22.90
C PRO A 21 4.16 1.37 22.52
N ASP A 22 5.34 1.51 21.91
CA ASP A 22 5.85 2.81 21.45
C ASP A 22 5.02 3.38 20.29
N TYR A 23 4.37 2.51 19.51
CA TYR A 23 3.27 2.88 18.63
C TYR A 23 1.96 2.82 19.42
N ARG A 24 1.65 3.90 20.14
CA ARG A 24 0.65 3.95 21.22
C ARG A 24 -0.75 3.51 20.81
N SER A 25 -1.14 3.75 19.55
CA SER A 25 -2.43 3.30 19.01
C SER A 25 -2.64 1.79 19.08
N THR A 26 -1.56 0.99 19.15
CA THR A 26 -1.65 -0.47 19.21
C THR A 26 -2.10 -0.98 20.57
N THR A 27 -1.88 -0.24 21.67
CA THR A 27 -2.22 -0.66 23.04
C THR A 27 -3.69 -1.06 23.18
N TYR A 28 -4.59 -0.37 22.49
CA TYR A 28 -6.04 -0.62 22.54
C TYR A 28 -6.59 -1.35 21.31
N ARG A 29 -5.71 -1.77 20.38
CA ARG A 29 -6.08 -2.39 19.11
C ARG A 29 -5.41 -3.74 18.86
N ALA A 30 -4.49 -4.15 19.72
CA ALA A 30 -3.87 -5.45 19.69
C ALA A 30 -4.77 -6.51 20.35
N PRO A 31 -5.02 -7.66 19.72
CA PRO A 31 -5.70 -8.77 20.36
C PRO A 31 -4.87 -9.29 21.54
N THR A 32 -5.53 -9.65 22.65
CA THR A 32 -4.87 -10.19 23.84
C THR A 32 -4.75 -11.71 23.83
N GLN A 33 -5.46 -12.38 22.92
CA GLN A 33 -5.42 -13.83 22.75
C GLN A 33 -4.54 -14.21 21.56
N PRO A 34 -3.89 -15.38 21.58
CA PRO A 34 -3.11 -15.86 20.45
C PRO A 34 -4.02 -16.09 19.23
N LEU A 35 -3.51 -15.82 18.03
CA LEU A 35 -4.22 -16.16 16.80
C LEU A 35 -4.25 -17.68 16.64
N LEU A 36 -5.39 -18.24 16.27
CA LEU A 36 -5.54 -19.65 15.93
C LEU A 36 -5.01 -19.90 14.52
N ALA A 37 -4.03 -20.80 14.40
CA ALA A 37 -3.56 -21.27 13.11
C ALA A 37 -4.48 -22.39 12.60
N MET A 38 -4.94 -22.26 11.36
CA MET A 38 -5.78 -23.25 10.69
C MET A 38 -5.14 -23.63 9.35
N PRO A 39 -5.32 -24.86 8.87
CA PRO A 39 -4.99 -25.22 7.49
C PRO A 39 -5.72 -24.30 6.51
N SER A 40 -5.09 -23.99 5.37
CA SER A 40 -5.75 -23.24 4.31
C SER A 40 -6.83 -24.09 3.65
N THR A 41 -7.90 -23.43 3.23
CA THR A 41 -8.97 -23.99 2.42
C THR A 41 -9.13 -23.15 1.15
N PRO A 42 -10.01 -23.52 0.20
CA PRO A 42 -10.30 -22.67 -0.95
C PRO A 42 -10.70 -21.22 -0.57
N THR A 43 -11.21 -20.99 0.65
CA THR A 43 -11.53 -19.64 1.15
C THR A 43 -10.29 -18.76 1.30
N GLU A 44 -9.14 -19.30 1.73
CA GLU A 44 -7.88 -18.56 1.87
C GLU A 44 -7.02 -18.61 0.60
N GLU A 45 -7.18 -19.67 -0.19
CA GLU A 45 -6.39 -19.98 -1.40
C GLU A 45 -6.92 -19.30 -2.67
N THR A 46 -8.10 -18.70 -2.62
CA THR A 46 -8.66 -17.91 -3.73
C THR A 46 -8.78 -16.44 -3.37
N GLY A 47 -8.90 -15.58 -4.38
CA GLY A 47 -8.98 -14.13 -4.23
C GLY A 47 -9.73 -13.47 -5.40
N PRO A 48 -10.05 -12.17 -5.29
CA PRO A 48 -10.67 -11.44 -6.38
C PRO A 48 -9.71 -11.27 -7.57
N VAL A 49 -10.27 -11.29 -8.78
CA VAL A 49 -9.55 -10.96 -10.01
C VAL A 49 -10.00 -9.60 -10.50
N PHE A 50 -9.03 -8.72 -10.78
CA PHE A 50 -9.27 -7.37 -11.30
C PHE A 50 -8.87 -7.30 -12.76
N GLY A 51 -9.83 -7.02 -13.64
CA GLY A 51 -9.57 -6.86 -15.08
C GLY A 51 -8.93 -5.51 -15.39
N HIS A 52 -8.15 -5.46 -16.47
CA HIS A 52 -7.51 -4.23 -16.95
C HIS A 52 -8.52 -3.11 -17.29
N ASP A 53 -9.73 -3.48 -17.74
CA ASP A 53 -10.78 -2.52 -18.09
C ASP A 53 -11.32 -1.72 -16.89
N LEU A 54 -11.04 -2.16 -15.66
CA LEU A 54 -11.42 -1.45 -14.43
C LEU A 54 -10.40 -0.36 -14.02
N ILE A 55 -9.23 -0.33 -14.66
CA ILE A 55 -8.13 0.58 -14.31
C ILE A 55 -8.05 1.68 -15.37
N GLY A 56 -8.24 2.92 -14.92
CA GLY A 56 -8.16 4.09 -15.80
C GLY A 56 -6.75 4.31 -16.34
N PRO A 57 -6.61 4.95 -17.52
CA PRO A 57 -5.30 5.17 -18.15
C PRO A 57 -4.36 6.07 -17.33
N LEU A 58 -4.91 6.87 -16.40
CA LEU A 58 -4.14 7.73 -15.50
C LEU A 58 -4.12 7.23 -14.06
N ASP A 59 -4.74 6.08 -13.73
CA ASP A 59 -4.82 5.61 -12.34
C ASP A 59 -3.44 5.41 -11.69
N HIS A 60 -2.40 5.19 -12.50
CA HIS A 60 -1.01 5.03 -12.07
C HIS A 60 -0.15 6.32 -12.12
N ASP A 61 -0.69 7.44 -12.63
CA ASP A 61 0.01 8.72 -12.76
C ASP A 61 -0.61 9.77 -11.82
N LEU A 62 -0.15 9.79 -10.57
CA LEU A 62 -0.60 10.70 -9.51
C LEU A 62 -0.21 12.16 -9.78
N ILE A 63 0.66 12.43 -10.75
CA ILE A 63 1.00 13.79 -11.15
C ILE A 63 -0.16 14.41 -11.93
N ARG A 64 -0.99 13.57 -12.58
CA ARG A 64 -2.04 13.99 -13.52
C ARG A 64 -3.44 13.57 -13.12
N ASN A 65 -3.61 12.45 -12.40
CA ASN A 65 -4.93 11.84 -12.19
C ASN A 65 -5.94 12.67 -11.36
N TYR A 66 -5.45 13.73 -10.71
CA TYR A 66 -6.26 14.71 -9.98
C TYR A 66 -6.00 16.15 -10.44
N ALA A 67 -5.07 16.34 -11.38
CA ALA A 67 -4.72 17.66 -11.87
C ALA A 67 -5.83 18.20 -12.77
N ARG A 68 -6.01 19.52 -12.76
CA ARG A 68 -6.85 20.20 -13.75
C ARG A 68 -6.15 20.22 -15.10
N ASP A 69 -6.92 20.36 -16.17
CA ASP A 69 -6.37 20.40 -17.53
C ASP A 69 -5.29 21.48 -17.67
N GLY A 70 -4.08 21.05 -18.06
CA GLY A 70 -2.91 21.93 -18.23
C GLY A 70 -2.07 22.15 -16.98
N ASP A 71 -2.55 21.76 -15.80
CA ASP A 71 -1.81 21.86 -14.54
C ASP A 71 -1.11 20.54 -14.17
N LEU A 72 -0.19 20.60 -13.20
CA LEU A 72 0.48 19.44 -12.63
C LEU A 72 0.61 19.61 -11.11
N ALA A 73 0.69 18.48 -10.39
CA ALA A 73 1.02 18.48 -8.98
C ALA A 73 2.41 19.10 -8.71
N ILE A 74 2.52 19.86 -7.62
CA ILE A 74 3.73 20.54 -7.19
C ILE A 74 4.59 19.58 -6.35
N GLY A 75 5.86 19.47 -6.72
CA GLY A 75 6.89 18.80 -5.93
C GLY A 75 7.90 18.04 -6.79
N GLU A 76 8.75 17.27 -6.12
CA GLU A 76 9.75 16.44 -6.79
C GLU A 76 9.08 15.25 -7.50
N ARG A 77 9.16 15.22 -8.82
CA ARG A 77 8.57 14.15 -9.63
C ARG A 77 9.44 12.90 -9.55
N ILE A 78 8.84 11.80 -9.13
CA ILE A 78 9.53 10.52 -9.00
C ILE A 78 8.76 9.40 -9.71
N ARG A 79 9.51 8.39 -10.13
CA ARG A 79 8.97 7.13 -10.65
C ARG A 79 9.17 6.06 -9.59
N VAL A 80 8.08 5.38 -9.23
CA VAL A 80 8.10 4.28 -8.27
C VAL A 80 7.75 3.01 -9.02
N HIS A 81 8.75 2.16 -9.25
CA HIS A 81 8.59 0.94 -10.03
C HIS A 81 9.26 -0.23 -9.30
N GLY A 82 8.78 -1.43 -9.56
CA GLY A 82 9.26 -2.63 -8.89
C GLY A 82 8.70 -3.90 -9.49
N ARG A 83 8.94 -5.01 -8.80
CA ARG A 83 8.43 -6.33 -9.16
C ARG A 83 7.85 -7.00 -7.92
N VAL A 84 6.66 -7.56 -8.07
CA VAL A 84 6.00 -8.41 -7.07
C VAL A 84 6.33 -9.86 -7.38
N THR A 85 6.88 -10.56 -6.40
CA THR A 85 7.19 -11.99 -6.48
C THR A 85 6.67 -12.73 -5.26
N ASP A 86 6.39 -14.02 -5.41
CA ASP A 86 6.13 -14.92 -4.28
C ASP A 86 7.43 -15.29 -3.54
N GLU A 87 7.31 -16.04 -2.46
CA GLU A 87 8.44 -16.48 -1.62
C GLU A 87 9.42 -17.43 -2.35
N THR A 88 9.01 -17.98 -3.50
CA THR A 88 9.85 -18.81 -4.37
C THR A 88 10.48 -18.03 -5.52
N GLY A 89 10.24 -16.72 -5.59
CA GLY A 89 10.75 -15.82 -6.62
C GLY A 89 9.95 -15.82 -7.92
N ARG A 90 8.77 -16.46 -7.97
CA ARG A 90 7.90 -16.43 -9.16
C ARG A 90 7.20 -15.07 -9.26
N PRO A 91 7.05 -14.51 -10.47
CA PRO A 91 6.32 -13.26 -10.66
C PRO A 91 4.85 -13.43 -10.27
N VAL A 92 4.30 -12.41 -9.61
CA VAL A 92 2.86 -12.32 -9.34
C VAL A 92 2.24 -11.39 -10.39
N ALA A 93 1.67 -11.98 -11.44
CA ALA A 93 1.05 -11.25 -12.54
C ALA A 93 -0.40 -10.85 -12.23
N HIS A 94 -0.87 -9.78 -12.88
CA HIS A 94 -2.25 -9.27 -12.82
C HIS A 94 -2.77 -9.01 -11.40
N SER A 95 -1.88 -8.73 -10.45
CA SER A 95 -2.25 -8.37 -9.08
C SER A 95 -2.47 -6.88 -8.98
N LEU A 96 -3.54 -6.48 -8.30
CA LEU A 96 -3.80 -5.09 -7.96
C LEU A 96 -2.79 -4.59 -6.93
N VAL A 97 -2.13 -3.49 -7.28
CA VAL A 97 -1.30 -2.68 -6.40
C VAL A 97 -1.96 -1.31 -6.28
N GLU A 98 -2.28 -0.91 -5.05
CA GLU A 98 -2.80 0.43 -4.77
C GLU A 98 -1.78 1.18 -3.89
N ILE A 99 -1.67 2.47 -4.12
CA ILE A 99 -0.84 3.36 -3.32
C ILE A 99 -1.63 4.56 -2.82
N TRP A 100 -1.26 5.05 -1.64
CA TRP A 100 -1.69 6.35 -1.15
C TRP A 100 -0.61 7.05 -0.34
N GLN A 101 -0.60 8.38 -0.39
CA GLN A 101 0.46 9.19 0.22
C GLN A 101 0.00 10.64 0.48
N ALA A 102 0.79 11.34 1.28
CA ALA A 102 0.72 12.79 1.40
C ALA A 102 1.26 13.50 0.14
N ASN A 103 0.98 14.80 0.01
CA ASN A 103 1.63 15.68 -0.97
C ASN A 103 3.09 16.00 -0.58
N ALA A 104 3.76 16.83 -1.38
CA ALA A 104 5.15 17.27 -1.14
C ALA A 104 5.37 17.95 0.23
N GLY A 105 4.32 18.54 0.82
CA GLY A 105 4.36 19.18 2.13
C GLY A 105 3.99 18.28 3.30
N GLY A 106 3.74 16.99 3.07
CA GLY A 106 3.32 16.07 4.14
C GLY A 106 1.84 16.19 4.52
N ARG A 107 1.00 16.82 3.67
CA ARG A 107 -0.45 16.91 3.87
C ARG A 107 -1.20 15.85 3.06
N TYR A 108 -2.04 15.05 3.72
CA TYR A 108 -3.01 14.18 3.07
C TYR A 108 -4.27 14.95 2.68
N ARG A 109 -4.85 14.58 1.54
CA ARG A 109 -6.22 14.95 1.18
C ARG A 109 -7.22 14.06 1.94
N HIS A 110 -7.27 14.23 3.25
CA HIS A 110 -8.17 13.47 4.11
C HIS A 110 -8.82 14.39 5.14
N VAL A 111 -10.11 14.17 5.41
CA VAL A 111 -10.92 15.05 6.27
C VAL A 111 -10.40 15.14 7.71
N ASN A 112 -9.76 14.07 8.20
CA ASN A 112 -9.16 14.00 9.54
C ASN A 112 -7.71 14.51 9.60
N ASP A 113 -7.11 14.92 8.47
CA ASP A 113 -5.78 15.50 8.51
C ASP A 113 -5.87 16.99 8.86
N GLY A 114 -5.51 17.31 10.11
CA GLY A 114 -5.46 18.67 10.65
C GLY A 114 -4.10 19.36 10.54
N TYR A 115 -3.11 18.77 9.85
CA TYR A 115 -1.78 19.37 9.74
C TYR A 115 -1.81 20.70 8.95
N PHE A 116 -1.03 21.70 9.36
CA PHE A 116 -1.08 23.05 8.79
C PHE A 116 -0.51 23.18 7.37
N ALA A 117 0.27 22.20 6.90
CA ALA A 117 0.78 22.22 5.53
C ALA A 117 -0.39 22.34 4.53
N PRO A 118 -0.24 23.17 3.48
CA PRO A 118 -1.31 23.40 2.53
C PRO A 118 -1.61 22.15 1.70
N LEU A 119 -2.88 22.02 1.31
CA LEU A 119 -3.23 21.10 0.22
C LEU A 119 -2.68 21.63 -1.10
N ASP A 120 -2.24 20.71 -1.95
CA ASP A 120 -2.00 21.01 -3.36
C ASP A 120 -3.32 20.76 -4.10
N LEU A 121 -3.86 21.77 -4.78
CA LEU A 121 -5.15 21.67 -5.48
C LEU A 121 -5.13 20.70 -6.66
N ASN A 122 -3.95 20.33 -7.16
CA ASN A 122 -3.76 19.44 -8.30
C ASN A 122 -3.27 18.03 -7.90
N PHE A 123 -3.15 17.73 -6.61
CA PHE A 123 -2.71 16.42 -6.12
C PHE A 123 -3.80 15.69 -5.31
N GLY A 124 -4.15 14.48 -5.76
CA GLY A 124 -5.09 13.59 -5.09
C GLY A 124 -4.43 12.70 -4.04
N GLY A 125 -3.27 12.13 -4.39
CA GLY A 125 -2.46 11.31 -3.49
C GLY A 125 -2.82 9.83 -3.44
N CYS A 126 -3.62 9.32 -4.38
CA CYS A 126 -3.90 7.89 -4.53
C CYS A 126 -3.77 7.44 -5.98
N GLY A 127 -3.40 6.18 -6.18
CA GLY A 127 -3.37 5.55 -7.48
C GLY A 127 -3.35 4.03 -7.38
N ARG A 128 -3.54 3.38 -8.52
CA ARG A 128 -3.58 1.92 -8.62
C ARG A 128 -3.15 1.43 -9.99
N ALA A 129 -2.57 0.25 -10.02
CA ALA A 129 -2.11 -0.42 -11.24
C ALA A 129 -2.20 -1.94 -11.07
N LEU A 130 -2.27 -2.67 -12.19
CA LEU A 130 -2.08 -4.11 -12.21
C LEU A 130 -0.61 -4.43 -12.52
N THR A 131 -0.09 -5.49 -11.93
CA THR A 131 1.22 -6.02 -12.33
C THR A 131 1.15 -6.66 -13.72
N ASP A 132 2.23 -6.52 -14.50
CA ASP A 132 2.36 -7.21 -15.79
C ASP A 132 2.65 -8.72 -15.63
N GLU A 133 2.82 -9.45 -16.74
CA GLU A 133 3.15 -10.89 -16.74
C GLU A 133 4.46 -11.22 -16.01
N ALA A 134 5.39 -10.26 -15.96
CA ALA A 134 6.64 -10.39 -15.22
C ALA A 134 6.51 -9.90 -13.77
N GLY A 135 5.31 -9.56 -13.29
CA GLY A 135 5.04 -9.07 -11.95
C GLY A 135 5.42 -7.60 -11.72
N ARG A 136 5.69 -6.82 -12.77
CA ARG A 136 6.18 -5.44 -12.64
C ARG A 136 5.03 -4.45 -12.47
N PHE A 137 5.25 -3.42 -11.68
CA PHE A 137 4.32 -2.28 -11.54
C PHE A 137 5.08 -0.96 -11.74
N ASP A 138 4.33 0.09 -12.06
CA ASP A 138 4.89 1.42 -12.33
C ASP A 138 3.93 2.55 -11.93
N PHE A 139 4.43 3.49 -11.13
CA PHE A 139 3.71 4.71 -10.77
C PHE A 139 4.55 5.95 -11.04
N MET A 140 3.90 7.00 -11.50
CA MET A 140 4.44 8.36 -11.52
C MET A 140 3.78 9.16 -10.41
N THR A 141 4.58 9.80 -9.54
CA THR A 141 4.05 10.56 -8.40
C THR A 141 4.97 11.72 -8.00
N ILE A 142 4.57 12.45 -6.96
CA ILE A 142 5.37 13.44 -6.25
C ILE A 142 5.99 12.79 -5.01
N ARG A 143 7.27 13.04 -4.72
CA ARG A 143 7.90 12.61 -3.47
C ARG A 143 7.12 13.20 -2.28
N PRO A 144 6.56 12.38 -1.38
CA PRO A 144 5.79 12.89 -0.25
C PRO A 144 6.71 13.59 0.75
N GLY A 145 6.20 14.63 1.41
CA GLY A 145 6.84 15.23 2.57
C GLY A 145 6.72 14.33 3.81
N ALA A 146 7.69 14.47 4.72
CA ALA A 146 7.54 13.95 6.09
C ALA A 146 6.43 14.73 6.81
N TYR A 147 5.78 14.11 7.80
CA TYR A 147 4.68 14.76 8.53
C TYR A 147 4.67 14.44 10.02
N PRO A 148 4.23 15.38 10.88
CA PRO A 148 4.10 15.17 12.30
C PRO A 148 2.83 14.38 12.62
N TRP A 149 2.83 13.64 13.71
CA TRP A 149 1.65 12.90 14.14
C TRP A 149 1.61 12.75 15.67
N PRO A 150 0.41 12.70 16.28
CA PRO A 150 0.25 12.75 17.73
C PRO A 150 0.48 11.36 18.36
N ASN A 151 1.72 10.88 18.35
CA ASN A 151 2.15 9.68 19.07
C ASN A 151 2.95 10.06 20.32
N GLY A 152 4.22 10.44 20.16
CA GLY A 152 5.07 11.08 21.17
C GLY A 152 4.92 12.61 21.20
N GLY A 153 5.88 13.28 21.85
CA GLY A 153 5.86 14.75 21.99
C GLY A 153 6.24 15.51 20.71
N ASN A 154 7.05 14.91 19.84
CA ASN A 154 7.51 15.51 18.57
C ASN A 154 7.85 14.42 17.54
N ASP A 155 6.97 13.44 17.38
CA ASP A 155 7.21 12.34 16.44
C ASP A 155 6.86 12.75 15.00
N TRP A 156 7.72 12.35 14.07
CA TRP A 156 7.55 12.57 12.64
C TRP A 156 7.60 11.25 11.89
N ARG A 157 6.67 11.04 10.97
CA ARG A 157 6.77 9.94 10.00
C ARG A 157 7.79 10.35 8.93
N PRO A 158 8.73 9.46 8.56
CA PRO A 158 9.57 9.66 7.40
C PRO A 158 8.74 9.85 6.12
N MET A 159 9.35 10.35 5.06
CA MET A 159 8.73 10.35 3.72
C MET A 159 8.39 8.91 3.31
N HIS A 160 7.12 8.62 3.09
CA HIS A 160 6.68 7.26 2.74
C HIS A 160 5.43 7.27 1.86
N ILE A 161 5.27 6.17 1.12
CA ILE A 161 4.11 5.85 0.31
C ILE A 161 3.56 4.55 0.88
N HIS A 162 2.27 4.49 1.19
CA HIS A 162 1.62 3.26 1.59
C HIS A 162 1.33 2.39 0.38
N PHE A 163 1.45 1.08 0.54
CA PHE A 163 1.13 0.09 -0.47
C PHE A 163 0.05 -0.87 0.01
N SER A 164 -0.84 -1.24 -0.89
CA SER A 164 -1.82 -2.32 -0.73
C SER A 164 -1.64 -3.29 -1.90
N LEU A 165 -1.34 -4.54 -1.57
CA LEU A 165 -1.18 -5.63 -2.52
C LEU A 165 -2.25 -6.69 -2.25
N PHE A 166 -2.91 -7.14 -3.32
CA PHE A 166 -3.94 -8.17 -3.23
C PHE A 166 -3.36 -9.58 -3.36
N GLY A 167 -2.45 -9.81 -4.32
CA GLY A 167 -1.99 -11.15 -4.66
C GLY A 167 -3.10 -12.01 -5.31
N PRO A 168 -2.80 -13.25 -5.70
CA PRO A 168 -3.77 -14.16 -6.29
C PRO A 168 -4.73 -14.79 -5.28
N SER A 169 -4.43 -14.74 -3.97
CA SER A 169 -5.31 -15.27 -2.93
C SER A 169 -5.46 -14.35 -1.72
N PHE A 170 -6.54 -14.56 -0.96
CA PHE A 170 -6.81 -13.81 0.27
C PHE A 170 -5.68 -13.97 1.32
N GLY A 171 -5.07 -15.16 1.42
CA GLY A 171 -3.93 -15.41 2.30
C GLY A 171 -2.69 -14.54 2.02
N GLN A 172 -2.59 -13.95 0.83
CA GLN A 172 -1.47 -13.10 0.40
C GLN A 172 -1.75 -11.60 0.52
N ARG A 173 -2.95 -11.20 0.97
CA ARG A 173 -3.30 -9.79 1.17
C ARG A 173 -2.30 -9.10 2.09
N LEU A 174 -1.72 -7.99 1.63
CA LEU A 174 -0.69 -7.25 2.36
C LEU A 174 -0.89 -5.74 2.25
N ILE A 175 -0.69 -5.02 3.37
CA ILE A 175 -0.50 -3.56 3.40
C ILE A 175 0.85 -3.29 4.06
N THR A 176 1.62 -2.35 3.51
CA THR A 176 2.90 -1.91 4.05
C THR A 176 3.18 -0.44 3.82
#